data_AF-R7RRG2-F1
#
_entry.id   AF-R7RRG2-F1
#
_cell.length_a   1.000
_cell.length_b   1.000
_cell.length_c   1.000
_cell.angle_alpha   90.00
_cell.angle_beta   90.00
_cell.angle_gamma   90.00
#
_symmetry.space_group_name_H-M   'P 1'
#
loop_
_entity.id
_entity.type
_entity.pdbx_description
1 polymer ?
#
loop_
_entity_poly.entity_id
_entity_poly.type
_entity_poly.pdbx_seq_one_letter_code
_entity_poly.pdbx_strand_id
1 'polypeptide(L)'
;MVNKNAVLVIKNDSDEQIYNVKLTYTSSKEVVEIGVINPKDKYEHIINNKQEDSITLYYIDPLGVEHKENAVGYIVKGMKGTTVLIIYKNDKSNWGVKKESVKN
;
A
#
# COMPACT_ATOMS: atom_id res chain seq x y z
N MET A 1 -27.21 -2.14 1.43
CA MET A 1 -26.29 -1.05 1.84
C MET A 1 -24.87 -1.60 1.77
N VAL A 2 -24.03 -1.13 0.85
CA VAL A 2 -22.63 -1.57 0.81
C VAL A 2 -21.91 -0.88 1.97
N ASN A 3 -21.49 -1.65 2.96
CA ASN A 3 -20.61 -1.17 4.02
C ASN A 3 -19.31 -0.73 3.34
N LYS A 4 -19.15 0.58 3.09
CA LYS A 4 -17.94 1.14 2.51
C LYS A 4 -16.84 1.08 3.56
N ASN A 5 -16.11 -0.04 3.60
CA ASN A 5 -14.89 -0.17 4.39
C ASN A 5 -13.82 0.78 3.85
N ALA A 6 -12.82 1.11 4.66
CA ALA A 6 -11.61 1.72 4.15
C ALA A 6 -10.81 0.70 3.33
N VAL A 7 -10.31 1.12 2.16
CA VAL A 7 -9.56 0.27 1.24
C VAL A 7 -8.20 0.91 0.97
N LEU A 8 -7.14 0.10 1.03
CA LEU A 8 -5.81 0.46 0.56
C LEU A 8 -5.55 -0.27 -0.75
N VAL A 9 -5.24 0.47 -1.81
CA VAL A 9 -4.83 -0.09 -3.11
C VAL A 9 -3.34 0.14 -3.28
N ILE A 10 -2.60 -0.89 -3.62
CA ILE A 10 -1.18 -0.80 -3.98
C ILE A 10 -1.09 -1.12 -5.46
N LYS A 11 -0.63 -0.16 -6.25
CA LYS A 11 -0.48 -0.28 -7.70
C LYS A 11 1.00 -0.22 -8.05
N ASN A 12 1.46 -1.17 -8.84
CA ASN A 12 2.76 -1.07 -9.49
C ASN A 12 2.57 -0.41 -10.85
N ASP A 13 2.96 0.84 -11.00
CA ASP A 13 2.86 1.58 -12.26
C ASP A 13 4.14 1.50 -13.10
N SER A 14 5.17 0.80 -12.61
CA SER A 14 6.39 0.54 -13.38
C SER A 14 6.18 -0.58 -14.40
N ASP A 15 7.20 -0.78 -15.24
CA ASP A 15 7.29 -1.89 -16.20
C ASP A 15 8.04 -3.10 -15.62
N GLU A 16 8.42 -3.05 -14.34
CA GLU A 16 9.19 -4.08 -13.66
C GLU A 16 8.43 -4.66 -12.46
N GLN A 17 8.69 -5.92 -12.13
CA GLN A 17 8.06 -6.60 -11.00
C GLN A 17 8.61 -6.07 -9.68
N ILE A 18 7.75 -5.93 -8.67
CA ILE A 18 8.19 -5.67 -7.29
C ILE A 18 7.94 -6.90 -6.41
N TYR A 19 8.82 -7.09 -5.44
CA TYR A 19 8.91 -8.31 -4.65
C TYR A 19 8.68 -8.03 -3.17
N ASN A 20 8.41 -9.09 -2.41
CA ASN A 20 8.24 -9.08 -0.97
C ASN A 20 7.35 -7.94 -0.45
N VAL A 21 6.27 -7.65 -1.20
CA VAL A 21 5.33 -6.60 -0.86
C VAL A 21 4.58 -7.04 0.39
N LYS A 22 4.60 -6.22 1.43
CA LYS A 22 3.89 -6.47 2.67
C LYS A 22 3.43 -5.18 3.34
N LEU A 23 2.37 -5.31 4.12
CA LEU A 23 1.86 -4.25 4.99
C LEU A 23 2.10 -4.63 6.44
N THR A 24 2.52 -3.67 7.25
CA THR A 24 2.64 -3.84 8.69
C THR A 24 1.80 -2.80 9.41
N TYR A 25 0.95 -3.29 10.30
CA TYR A 25 0.14 -2.48 11.21
C TYR A 25 0.94 -2.22 12.49
N THR A 26 0.95 -0.97 12.94
CA THR A 26 1.78 -0.56 14.07
C THR A 26 1.18 -1.01 15.40
N SER A 27 -0.12 -0.79 15.62
CA SER A 27 -0.80 -1.09 16.88
C SER A 27 -1.13 -2.57 16.99
N SER A 28 -1.79 -3.15 15.98
CA SER A 28 -2.16 -4.57 16.00
C SER A 28 -0.99 -5.53 15.83
N LYS A 29 0.16 -5.03 15.33
CA LYS A 29 1.32 -5.81 14.89
C LYS A 29 0.97 -6.84 13.80
N GLU A 30 -0.16 -6.66 13.13
CA GLU A 30 -0.57 -7.49 12.00
C GLU A 30 0.38 -7.27 10.83
N VAL A 31 0.75 -8.36 10.16
CA VAL A 31 1.51 -8.33 8.91
C VAL A 31 0.68 -9.00 7.83
N VAL A 32 0.47 -8.28 6.73
CA VAL A 32 -0.22 -8.80 5.55
C VAL A 32 0.83 -9.02 4.47
N GLU A 33 1.11 -10.28 4.17
CA GLU A 33 2.02 -10.67 3.09
C GLU A 33 1.28 -10.70 1.76
N ILE A 34 1.75 -9.89 0.80
CA ILE A 34 1.18 -9.80 -0.55
C ILE A 34 2.08 -10.55 -1.54
N GLY A 35 3.39 -10.56 -1.30
CA GLY A 35 4.37 -11.28 -2.10
C GLY A 35 4.81 -10.44 -3.31
N VAL A 36 4.28 -10.74 -4.48
CA VAL A 36 4.69 -10.11 -5.75
C VAL A 36 3.58 -9.23 -6.30
N ILE A 37 3.94 -8.08 -6.87
CA ILE A 37 3.03 -7.31 -7.73
C ILE A 37 3.71 -7.13 -9.10
N ASN A 38 3.08 -7.67 -10.14
CA ASN A 38 3.58 -7.59 -11.51
C ASN A 38 3.50 -6.15 -12.06
N PRO A 39 4.20 -5.87 -13.18
CA PRO A 39 4.04 -4.61 -13.89
C PRO A 39 2.57 -4.29 -14.19
N LYS A 40 2.17 -3.03 -13.93
CA LYS A 40 0.81 -2.49 -14.16
C LYS A 40 -0.32 -3.14 -13.35
N ASP A 41 -0.02 -4.13 -12.50
CA ASP A 41 -0.99 -4.77 -11.64
C ASP A 41 -1.27 -3.96 -10.37
N LYS A 42 -2.35 -4.33 -9.68
CA LYS A 42 -2.73 -3.77 -8.38
C LYS A 42 -3.18 -4.86 -7.40
N TYR A 43 -2.98 -4.57 -6.12
CA TYR A 43 -3.52 -5.31 -5.00
C TYR A 43 -4.46 -4.43 -4.19
N GLU A 44 -5.61 -4.97 -3.78
CA GLU A 44 -6.58 -4.26 -2.95
C GLU A 44 -6.67 -4.93 -1.58
N HIS A 45 -6.49 -4.12 -0.53
CA HIS A 45 -6.56 -4.55 0.87
C HIS A 45 -7.68 -3.83 1.59
N ILE A 46 -8.56 -4.59 2.26
CA ILE A 46 -9.59 -4.02 3.11
C ILE A 46 -8.96 -3.71 4.47
N ILE A 47 -8.94 -2.43 4.85
CA ILE A 47 -8.39 -1.99 6.12
C ILE A 47 -9.37 -2.36 7.24
N ASN A 48 -8.90 -3.19 8.18
CA ASN A 48 -9.58 -3.38 9.45
C ASN A 48 -9.41 -2.14 10.34
N ASN A 49 -10.44 -1.31 10.39
CA ASN A 49 -10.46 -0.04 11.13
C ASN A 49 -11.27 -0.13 12.44
N LYS A 50 -11.27 -1.31 13.10
CA LYS A 50 -11.94 -1.49 14.40
C LYS A 50 -11.29 -0.69 15.53
N GLN A 51 -10.01 -0.35 15.38
CA GLN A 51 -9.21 0.42 16.32
C GLN A 51 -8.33 1.43 15.57
N GLU A 52 -7.69 2.32 16.32
CA GLU A 52 -6.71 3.24 15.75
C GLU A 52 -5.39 2.56 15.45
N ASP A 53 -4.88 2.78 14.25
CA ASP A 53 -3.65 2.15 13.78
C ASP A 53 -2.97 2.99 12.70
N SER A 54 -1.80 2.56 12.24
CA SER A 54 -1.14 3.07 11.05
C SER A 54 -0.55 1.91 10.26
N ILE A 55 -0.49 2.06 8.94
CA ILE A 55 0.01 1.03 8.04
C ILE A 55 1.32 1.52 7.43
N THR A 56 2.33 0.67 7.43
CA THR A 56 3.58 0.84 6.67
C THR A 56 3.63 -0.18 5.54
N LEU A 57 3.95 0.28 4.34
CA LEU A 57 4.25 -0.54 3.17
C LEU A 57 5.75 -0.84 3.12
N TYR A 58 6.09 -2.09 2.83
CA TYR A 58 7.43 -2.52 2.49
C TYR A 58 7.39 -3.23 1.13
N TYR A 59 8.43 -3.04 0.32
CA TYR A 59 8.64 -3.76 -0.93
C TYR A 59 10.13 -3.81 -1.28
N ILE A 60 10.49 -4.72 -2.18
CA ILE A 60 11.83 -4.87 -2.74
C ILE A 60 11.76 -4.60 -4.23
N ASP A 61 12.67 -3.77 -4.73
CA ASP A 61 12.78 -3.49 -6.15
C ASP A 61 13.56 -4.59 -6.91
N PRO A 62 13.57 -4.59 -8.26
CA PRO A 62 14.29 -5.59 -9.05
C PRO A 62 15.79 -5.67 -8.81
N LEU A 63 16.40 -4.64 -8.21
CA LEU A 63 17.81 -4.62 -7.86
C LEU A 63 18.05 -5.17 -6.44
N GLY A 64 16.99 -5.60 -5.75
CA GLY A 64 17.07 -6.13 -4.40
C GLY A 64 17.08 -5.05 -3.31
N VAL A 65 16.82 -3.78 -3.65
CA VAL A 65 16.81 -2.70 -2.67
C VAL A 65 15.47 -2.68 -1.93
N GLU A 66 15.53 -2.63 -0.60
CA GLU A 66 14.35 -2.52 0.25
C GLU A 66 13.85 -1.08 0.33
N HIS A 67 12.54 -0.93 0.21
CA HIS A 67 11.84 0.35 0.31
C HIS A 67 10.80 0.29 1.42
N LYS A 68 10.63 1.39 2.12
CA LYS A 68 9.68 1.54 3.24
C LYS A 68 8.93 2.84 3.11
N GLU A 69 7.60 2.76 3.12
CA GLU A 69 6.74 3.91 2.99
C GLU A 69 5.59 3.89 3.99
N ASN A 70 5.28 5.04 4.58
CA ASN A 70 4.07 5.15 5.40
C ASN A 70 2.87 5.05 4.46
N ALA A 71 2.04 4.01 4.56
CA ALA A 71 0.87 3.82 3.69
C ALA A 71 -0.32 4.67 4.15
N VAL A 72 -0.66 4.53 5.44
CA VAL A 72 -1.74 5.25 6.11
C VAL A 72 -1.22 5.71 7.46
N GLY A 73 -1.08 7.03 7.63
CA GLY A 73 -0.49 7.61 8.83
C GLY A 73 -1.37 7.51 10.08
N TYR A 74 -2.69 7.48 9.90
CA TYR A 74 -3.64 7.35 11.00
C TYR A 74 -4.96 6.76 10.49
N ILE A 75 -5.30 5.57 10.97
CA ILE A 75 -6.59 4.90 10.78
C ILE A 75 -7.46 5.29 11.96
N VAL A 76 -8.62 5.89 11.71
CA VAL A 76 -9.64 6.15 12.74
C VAL A 76 -10.74 5.09 12.70
N LYS A 77 -11.38 4.87 13.85
CA LYS A 77 -12.52 3.96 13.93
C LYS A 77 -13.63 4.38 12.96
N GLY A 78 -14.05 3.45 12.10
CA GLY A 78 -15.11 3.72 11.11
C GLY A 78 -14.68 4.55 9.91
N MET A 79 -13.37 4.77 9.71
CA MET A 79 -12.80 5.39 8.50
C MET A 79 -13.37 4.77 7.22
N LYS A 80 -13.68 5.61 6.24
CA LYS A 80 -14.16 5.18 4.92
C LYS A 80 -13.34 5.87 3.83
N GLY A 81 -13.26 5.24 2.67
CA GLY A 81 -12.58 5.80 1.51
C GLY A 81 -11.49 4.89 0.98
N THR A 82 -10.87 5.32 -0.10
CA THR A 82 -9.84 4.55 -0.78
C THR A 82 -8.55 5.36 -0.81
N THR A 83 -7.49 4.79 -0.24
CA THR A 83 -6.12 5.29 -0.38
C THR A 83 -5.45 4.44 -1.45
N VAL A 84 -4.82 5.09 -2.43
CA VAL A 84 -4.06 4.43 -3.49
C VAL A 84 -2.58 4.80 -3.32
N LEU A 85 -1.73 3.79 -3.25
CA LEU A 85 -0.28 3.91 -3.32
C LEU A 85 0.18 3.46 -4.69
N ILE A 86 0.81 4.35 -5.42
CA ILE A 86 1.34 4.09 -6.75
C ILE A 86 2.85 4.00 -6.62
N ILE A 87 3.38 2.78 -6.75
CA ILE A 87 4.81 2.51 -6.79
C ILE A 87 5.25 2.72 -8.24
N TYR A 88 6.26 3.57 -8.45
CA TYR A 88 6.75 3.92 -9.77
C TYR A 88 8.27 3.98 -9.81
N LYS A 89 8.82 3.82 -11.02
CA LYS A 89 10.21 4.10 -11.35
C LYS A 89 10.26 5.36 -12.20
N ASN A 90 11.02 6.36 -11.78
CA ASN A 90 11.12 7.63 -12.51
C ASN A 90 12.14 7.56 -13.66
N ASP A 91 12.22 8.62 -14.46
CA ASP A 91 13.14 8.72 -15.61
C ASP A 91 14.63 8.61 -15.23
N LYS A 92 14.96 8.80 -13.95
CA LYS A 92 16.32 8.62 -13.41
C LYS A 92 16.54 7.21 -12.84
N SER A 93 15.62 6.27 -13.10
CA SER A 93 15.64 4.91 -12.56
C SER A 93 15.52 4.79 -11.04
N ASN A 94 15.08 5.84 -10.35
CA ASN A 94 14.82 5.79 -8.92
C ASN A 94 13.39 5.35 -8.66
N TRP A 95 13.22 4.53 -7.63
CA TRP A 95 11.92 4.08 -7.15
C TRP A 95 11.31 5.10 -6.19
N GLY A 96 9.99 5.23 -6.25
CA GLY A 96 9.23 6.11 -5.38
C GLY A 96 7.78 5.67 -5.24
N VAL A 97 7.08 6.29 -4.29
CA VAL A 97 5.66 6.04 -4.04
C VAL A 97 4.89 7.34 -4.03
N LYS A 98 3.85 7.42 -4.87
CA LYS A 98 2.88 8.52 -4.89
C LYS A 98 1.62 8.06 -4.18
N LYS A 99 1.03 8.95 -3.37
CA LYS A 99 -0.24 8.70 -2.68
C LYS A 99 -1.37 9.48 -3.34
N GLU A 100 -2.48 8.81 -3.57
CA GLU A 100 -3.71 9.43 -4.05
C GLU A 100 -4.85 9.04 -3.11
N SER A 101 -5.63 10.03 -2.68
CA SER A 101 -6.84 9.80 -1.89
C SER A 101 -8.05 9.99 -2.78
N VAL A 102 -8.81 8.91 -3.00
CA VAL A 102 -10.07 8.98 -3.74
C VAL A 102 -11.18 9.25 -2.74
N LYS A 103 -11.67 10.49 -2.71
CA LYS A 103 -12.89 10.83 -1.98
C LYS A 103 -14.08 10.29 -2.79
N ASN A 104 -14.76 9.29 -2.22
CA ASN A 104 -16.05 8.81 -2.70
C ASN A 104 -17.17 9.78 -2.33
#